data_AF-A0A3E2TIF0-F1
#
_entry.id   AF-A0A3E2TIF0-F1
#
_cell.length_a   1.000
_cell.length_b   1.000
_cell.length_c   1.000
_cell.angle_alpha   90.00
_cell.angle_beta   90.00
_cell.angle_gamma   90.00
#
_symmetry.space_group_name_H-M   'P 1'
#
loop_
_entity.id
_entity.type
_entity.pdbx_description
1 polymer ?
#
loop_
_entity_poly.entity_id
_entity_poly.type
_entity_poly.pdbx_seq_one_letter_code
_entity_poly.pdbx_strand_id
1 'polypeptide(L)' 'MDKSFEDNYKKMEELLEDLEENKDNLDESIRIYQQANELYKQLKDQLGEYKAKVEVITGNE' A
#
# COMPACT_ATOMS: atom_id res chain seq x y z
N MET A 1 3.75 1.68 -15.41
CA MET A 1 3.71 1.15 -14.04
C MET A 1 2.63 0.10 -13.98
N ASP A 2 2.76 -0.90 -13.11
CA ASP A 2 1.74 -1.94 -12.97
C ASP A 2 0.45 -1.30 -12.47
N LYS A 3 -0.64 -1.44 -13.23
CA LYS A 3 -1.94 -0.84 -12.88
C LYS A 3 -2.39 -1.29 -11.49
N SER A 4 -2.03 -2.52 -11.09
CA SER A 4 -2.32 -3.02 -9.74
C SER A 4 -1.64 -2.23 -8.63
N PHE A 5 -0.43 -1.71 -8.85
CA PHE A 5 0.27 -0.93 -7.82
C PHE A 5 -0.35 0.46 -7.67
N GLU A 6 -0.61 1.14 -8.79
CA GLU A 6 -1.26 2.46 -8.78
C GLU A 6 -2.67 2.40 -8.19
N ASP A 7 -3.45 1.37 -8.53
CA ASP A 7 -4.80 1.18 -8.00
C ASP A 7 -4.78 0.91 -6.48
N ASN A 8 -3.83 0.06 -6.02
CA ASN A 8 -3.63 -0.18 -4.59
C ASN A 8 -3.13 1.08 -3.85
N TYR A 9 -2.30 1.90 -4.50
CA TYR A 9 -1.83 3.14 -3.91
C TYR A 9 -2.96 4.16 -3.75
N LYS A 10 -3.83 4.32 -4.76
CA LYS A 10 -5.03 5.16 -4.64
C LYS A 10 -5.96 4.68 -3.53
N LYS A 11 -6.16 3.37 -3.42
CA LYS A 11 -6.97 2.80 -2.35
C LYS A 11 -6.37 3.06 -0.95
N MET A 12 -5.05 3.17 -0.84
CA MET A 12 -4.41 3.61 0.40
C MET A 12 -4.75 5.07 0.69
N GLU A 13 -4.70 5.95 -0.31
CA GLU A 13 -5.07 7.37 -0.14
C GLU A 13 -6.51 7.50 0.36
N GLU A 14 -7.45 6.76 -0.26
CA GLU A 14 -8.86 6.71 0.16
C GLU A 14 -9.01 6.23 1.62
N LEU A 15 -8.30 5.15 2.01
CA LEU A 15 -8.35 4.64 3.39
C LEU A 15 -7.78 5.63 4.41
N LEU A 16 -6.80 6.45 4.03
CA LEU A 16 -6.25 7.47 4.92
C LEU A 16 -7.21 8.65 5.08
N GLU A 17 -7.89 9.05 4.02
CA GLU A 17 -8.95 10.05 4.07
C GLU A 17 -10.12 9.56 4.94
N ASP A 18 -10.60 8.34 4.70
CA ASP A 18 -11.65 7.70 5.50
C ASP A 18 -11.27 7.63 6.99
N LEU A 19 -9.99 7.35 7.30
CA LEU A 19 -9.50 7.29 8.68
C LEU A 19 -9.54 8.66 9.36
N GLU A 20 -9.17 9.72 8.64
CA GLU A 20 -9.22 11.09 9.16
C GLU A 20 -10.66 11.56 9.38
N GLU A 21 -11.57 11.21 8.47
CA GLU A 21 -13.00 11.51 8.59
C GLU A 21 -13.66 10.76 9.76
N ASN A 22 -13.24 9.53 10.04
CA ASN A 22 -13.79 8.69 11.10
C ASN A 22 -13.04 8.77 12.43
N LYS A 23 -12.20 9.80 12.65
CA LYS A 23 -11.38 9.96 13.87
C LYS A 23 -12.15 9.92 15.20
N ASP A 24 -13.43 10.29 15.19
CA ASP A 24 -14.30 10.31 16.36
C ASP A 24 -15.04 8.97 16.57
N ASN A 25 -14.91 8.03 15.62
CA ASN A 25 -15.43 6.68 15.68
C ASN A 25 -14.27 5.67 15.80
N LEU A 26 -13.96 5.27 17.03
CA LEU A 26 -12.82 4.41 17.35
C LEU A 26 -12.89 3.03 16.68
N ASP A 27 -14.05 2.38 16.71
CA ASP A 27 -14.21 1.05 16.14
C ASP A 27 -13.99 1.06 14.62
N GLU A 28 -14.53 2.08 13.96
CA GLU A 28 -14.38 2.27 12.53
C GLU A 28 -12.94 2.65 12.16
N SER A 29 -12.31 3.53 12.94
CA SER A 29 -10.90 3.90 12.78
C SER A 29 -9.98 2.67 12.88
N ILE A 30 -10.24 1.75 13.81
CA ILE A 30 -9.48 0.50 13.96
C ILE A 30 -9.67 -0.38 12.72
N ARG A 31 -10.90 -0.49 12.21
CA ARG A 31 -11.21 -1.28 11.00
C ARG A 31 -10.47 -0.74 9.78
N ILE A 32 -10.52 0.57 9.57
CA ILE A 32 -9.85 1.25 8.46
C ILE A 32 -8.32 1.09 8.58
N TYR A 33 -7.77 1.30 9.78
CA TYR A 33 -6.35 1.11 10.03
C TYR A 33 -5.87 -0.32 9.70
N GLN A 34 -6.66 -1.34 10.07
CA GLN A 34 -6.31 -2.73 9.74
C GLN A 34 -6.25 -2.96 8.23
N GLN A 35 -7.24 -2.44 7.49
CA GLN A 35 -7.27 -2.53 6.03
C GLN A 35 -6.08 -1.79 5.38
N ALA A 36 -5.79 -0.57 5.86
CA ALA A 36 -4.64 0.20 5.40
C ALA A 36 -3.33 -0.54 5.67
N ASN A 37 -3.17 -1.14 6.85
CA ASN A 37 -1.95 -1.87 7.22
C ASN A 37 -1.74 -3.14 6.37
N GLU A 38 -2.81 -3.83 5.99
CA GLU A 38 -2.72 -4.97 5.07
C GLU A 38 -2.29 -4.52 3.66
N LEU A 39 -2.89 -3.45 3.16
CA LEU A 39 -2.57 -2.88 1.85
C LEU A 39 -1.13 -2.34 1.80
N TYR A 40 -0.66 -1.74 2.89
CA TYR A 40 0.73 -1.29 3.05
C TYR A 40 1.71 -2.44 2.88
N LYS A 41 1.44 -3.60 3.48
CA LYS A 41 2.30 -4.79 3.34
C LYS A 41 2.37 -5.25 1.89
N GLN A 42 1.23 -5.31 1.21
CA GLN A 42 1.17 -5.70 -0.20
C GLN A 42 1.99 -4.75 -1.09
N LEU A 43 1.83 -3.43 -0.93
CA LEU A 43 2.60 -2.44 -1.66
C LEU A 43 4.10 -2.56 -1.39
N LYS A 44 4.48 -2.79 -0.12
CA LYS A 44 5.87 -2.98 0.28
C LYS A 44 6.48 -4.22 -0.37
N ASP A 45 5.76 -5.34 -0.41
CA ASP A 45 6.21 -6.58 -1.04
C ASP A 45 6.38 -6.39 -2.56
N GLN A 46 5.43 -5.72 -3.22
CA GLN A 46 5.52 -5.38 -4.65
C GLN A 46 6.76 -4.53 -4.96
N LEU A 47 7.05 -3.51 -4.13
CA LEU A 47 8.26 -2.70 -4.28
C LEU A 47 9.53 -3.53 -4.08
N GLY A 48 9.52 -4.47 -3.13
CA GLY A 48 10.61 -5.43 -2.93
C GLY A 48 10.87 -6.27 -4.18
N GLU A 49 9.83 -6.80 -4.79
CA GLU A 49 9.95 -7.56 -6.05
C GLU A 49 10.49 -6.72 -7.20
N TYR A 50 10.03 -5.47 -7.35
CA TYR A 50 10.54 -4.57 -8.38
C TYR A 50 12.01 -4.26 -8.17
N LYS A 51 12.41 -4.01 -6.92
CA LYS A 51 13.82 -3.78 -6.57
C LYS A 51 14.67 -5.00 -6.93
N ALA A 52 14.24 -6.21 -6.54
CA ALA A 52 14.96 -7.44 -6.86
C ALA A 52 15.09 -7.66 -8.38
N LYS A 53 14.02 -7.40 -9.15
CA LYS A 53 14.07 -7.46 -10.62
C LYS A 53 15.07 -6.49 -11.21
N VAL A 54 15.11 -5.25 -10.71
CA VAL A 54 16.10 -4.25 -11.15
C VAL A 54 17.51 -4.70 -10.83
N GLU A 55 17.77 -5.18 -9.60
CA GLU A 55 19.09 -5.67 -9.18
C GLU A 55 19.59 -6.82 -10.08
N VAL A 56 18.72 -7.76 -10.45
CA VAL A 56 19.06 -8.86 -11.39
C VAL A 56 19.42 -8.33 -12.78
N ILE A 57 18.72 -7.29 -13.27
CA ILE A 57 19.01 -6.70 -14.57
C ILE A 57 20.36 -5.96 -14.53
N THR A 58 20.62 -5.18 -13.48
CA THR A 58 21.84 -4.37 -13.35
C THR A 58 23.08 -5.17 -12.94
N GLY A 59 22.91 -6.30 -12.26
CA GLY A 59 24.01 -7.16 -11.80
C GLY A 59 24.49 -8.20 -12.82
N ASN A 60 23.89 -8.22 -14.01
CA ASN A 60 24.31 -9.03 -15.16
C ASN A 60 25.20 -8.26 -16.16
N GLU A 61 25.70 -7.08 -15.78
CA GLU A 61 26.83 -6.36 -16.41
C GLU A 61 28.11 -6.57 -15.61
#